data_AF-W2C5T7-F1
#
_entry.id   AF-W2C5T7-F1
#
_cell.length_a   1.000
_cell.length_b   1.000
_cell.length_c   1.000
_cell.angle_alpha   90.00
_cell.angle_beta   90.00
_cell.angle_gamma   90.00
#
_symmetry.space_group_name_H-M   'P 1'
#
loop_
_entity.id
_entity.type
_entity.pdbx_description
1 polymer ?
#
loop_
_entity_poly.entity_id
_entity_poly.type
_entity_poly.pdbx_seq_one_letter_code
_entity_poly.pdbx_strand_id
1 'polypeptide(L)' 'VDKSAVDYYRKLSELTGQIHKIGVLYNQAVRAIHSYHSDQVARVLLERLERYSARIVLLLEEAVRLTIDFRSR' A
#
# COMPACT_ATOMS: atom_id res chain seq x y z
N VAL A 1 27.96 -12.60 6.61
CA VAL A 1 26.71 -12.33 5.86
C VAL A 1 26.73 -10.88 5.45
N ASP A 2 26.50 -10.56 4.18
CA ASP A 2 26.51 -9.18 3.69
C ASP A 2 25.41 -8.36 4.38
N LYS A 3 25.82 -7.32 5.09
CA LYS A 3 24.94 -6.48 5.92
C LYS A 3 23.88 -5.77 5.06
N SER A 4 24.22 -5.48 3.79
CA SER A 4 23.32 -4.84 2.82
C SER A 4 22.15 -5.75 2.42
N ALA A 5 22.41 -7.04 2.23
CA ALA A 5 21.39 -8.02 1.87
C ALA A 5 20.39 -8.25 3.02
N VAL A 6 20.88 -8.30 4.27
CA VAL A 6 20.03 -8.46 5.46
C VAL A 6 19.10 -7.26 5.62
N ASP A 7 19.62 -6.04 5.49
CA ASP A 7 18.82 -4.81 5.56
C ASP A 7 17.80 -4.72 4.43
N TYR A 8 18.15 -5.20 3.24
CA TYR A 8 17.24 -5.29 2.11
C TYR A 8 16.04 -6.21 2.40
N TYR A 9 16.28 -7.44 2.83
CA TYR A 9 15.20 -8.40 3.12
C TYR A 9 14.30 -7.95 4.28
N ARG A 10 14.89 -7.28 5.28
CA ARG A 10 14.13 -6.68 6.38
C ARG A 10 13.16 -5.60 5.86
N LYS A 11 13.65 -4.66 5.06
CA LYS A 11 12.82 -3.60 4.46
C LYS A 11 11.73 -4.17 3.55
N LEU A 12 12.03 -5.21 2.77
CA LEU A 12 11.04 -5.88 1.93
C LEU A 12 9.93 -6.55 2.77
N SER A 13 10.30 -7.15 3.90
CA SER A 13 9.36 -7.78 4.84
C SER A 13 8.47 -6.73 5.52
N GLU A 14 9.06 -5.61 5.96
CA GLU A 14 8.32 -4.45 6.50
C GLU A 14 7.32 -3.90 5.47
N LEU A 15 7.75 -3.73 4.21
CA LEU A 15 6.88 -3.28 3.12
C LEU A 15 5.72 -4.26 2.88
N THR A 16 5.99 -5.56 2.89
CA THR A 16 4.95 -6.59 2.73
C THR A 16 3.90 -6.51 3.84
N GLY A 17 4.33 -6.29 5.09
CA GLY A 17 3.43 -6.07 6.22
C GLY A 17 2.58 -4.81 6.08
N GLN A 18 3.17 -3.72 5.57
CA GLN A 18 2.45 -2.47 5.31
C GLN A 18 1.38 -2.62 4.21
N ILE A 19 1.66 -3.37 3.14
CA ILE A 19 0.68 -3.67 2.07
C ILE A 19 -0.54 -4.40 2.63
N HIS A 20 -0.32 -5.43 3.45
CA HIS A 20 -1.42 -6.17 4.06
C HIS A 20 -2.29 -5.25 4.92
N LYS A 21 -1.66 -4.38 5.72
CA LYS A 21 -2.35 -3.40 6.57
C LYS A 21 -3.19 -2.41 5.75
N ILE A 22 -2.69 -1.97 4.59
CA ILE A 22 -3.44 -1.12 3.66
C ILE A 22 -4.73 -1.80 3.20
N GLY A 23 -4.69 -3.08 2.82
CA GLY A 23 -5.89 -3.82 2.41
C GLY A 23 -6.94 -3.91 3.52
N VAL A 24 -6.51 -4.12 4.77
CA VAL A 24 -7.41 -4.12 5.94
C VAL A 24 -8.03 -2.73 6.16
N LEU A 25 -7.22 -1.67 6.09
CA LEU A 25 -7.69 -0.29 6.26
C LEU A 25 -8.66 0.14 5.15
N TYR A 26 -8.43 -0.28 3.91
CA TYR A 26 -9.35 -0.06 2.79
C TYR A 26 -10.74 -0.63 3.10
N ASN A 27 -10.81 -1.90 3.51
CA ASN A 27 -12.06 -2.55 3.87
C ASN A 27 -12.76 -1.92 5.08
N GLN A 28 -11.99 -1.40 6.04
CA GLN A 28 -12.55 -0.65 7.17
C GLN A 28 -13.14 0.69 6.71
N ALA A 29 -12.42 1.43 5.86
CA ALA A 29 -12.88 2.70 5.32
C ALA A 29 -14.17 2.54 4.52
N VAL A 30 -14.25 1.54 3.63
CA VAL A 30 -15.47 1.24 2.86
C VAL A 30 -16.66 0.96 3.80
N ARG A 31 -16.48 0.11 4.83
CA ARG A 31 -17.55 -0.20 5.80
C ARG A 31 -17.98 1.02 6.62
N ALA A 32 -17.04 1.88 7.01
CA ALA A 32 -17.37 3.11 7.73
C ALA A 32 -18.13 4.10 6.83
N ILE A 33 -17.72 4.21 5.56
CA ILE A 33 -18.40 5.02 4.55
C ILE A 33 -19.86 4.56 4.36
N HIS A 34 -20.07 3.24 4.24
CA HIS A 34 -21.40 2.65 4.05
C HIS A 34 -22.32 2.75 5.25
N SER A 35 -21.80 3.00 6.46
CA SER A 35 -22.61 2.89 7.68
C SER A 35 -23.10 4.22 8.27
N TYR A 36 -22.50 5.38 7.92
CA TYR A 36 -22.75 6.60 8.72
C TYR A 36 -22.78 7.95 8.00
N HIS A 37 -22.64 8.01 6.66
CA HIS A 37 -22.46 9.30 5.97
C HIS A 37 -23.58 9.63 4.97
N SER A 38 -23.83 10.93 4.75
CA SER A 38 -24.64 11.38 3.62
C SER A 38 -23.95 11.02 2.30
N ASP A 39 -24.74 10.82 1.24
CA ASP A 39 -24.24 10.39 -0.07
C ASP A 39 -23.08 11.26 -0.60
N GLN A 40 -23.11 12.56 -0.32
CA GLN A 40 -22.07 13.49 -0.72
C GLN A 40 -20.74 13.26 0.02
N VAL A 41 -20.79 12.99 1.33
CA VAL A 41 -19.60 12.69 2.12
C VAL A 41 -19.03 11.32 1.76
N ALA A 42 -19.90 10.33 1.56
CA ALA A 42 -19.50 9.00 1.11
C ALA A 42 -18.74 9.07 -0.23
N ARG A 43 -19.24 9.85 -1.19
CA ARG A 43 -18.60 10.03 -2.50
C ARG A 43 -17.20 10.65 -2.40
N VAL A 44 -17.03 11.70 -1.61
CA VAL A 44 -15.71 12.35 -1.42
C VAL A 44 -14.71 11.39 -0.77
N LEU A 45 -15.16 10.59 0.21
CA LEU A 45 -14.31 9.62 0.89
C LEU A 45 -13.90 8.47 -0.04
N LEU A 46 -14.82 7.96 -0.86
CA LEU A 46 -14.51 6.93 -1.88
C LEU A 46 -13.50 7.45 -2.91
N GLU A 47 -13.68 8.68 -3.39
CA GLU A 47 -12.76 9.27 -4.39
C GLU A 47 -11.35 9.53 -3.83
N ARG A 48 -11.24 9.80 -2.51
CA ARG A 48 -9.93 9.83 -1.83
C ARG A 48 -9.34 8.43 -1.68
N LEU A 49 -10.17 7.45 -1.34
CA LEU A 49 -9.75 6.07 -1.16
C LEU A 49 -9.19 5.50 -2.47
N GLU A 50 -9.87 5.73 -3.60
CA GLU A 50 -9.40 5.34 -4.94
C GLU A 50 -8.05 5.96 -5.29
N ARG A 51 -7.87 7.27 -5.03
CA ARG A 51 -6.59 7.96 -5.25
C ARG A 51 -5.45 7.37 -4.43
N TYR A 52 -5.69 7.06 -3.16
CA TYR A 52 -4.67 6.41 -2.33
C TYR A 52 -4.35 5.00 -2.82
N SER A 53 -5.35 4.20 -3.20
CA SER A 53 -5.14 2.86 -3.78
C SER A 53 -4.27 2.93 -5.03
N ALA A 54 -4.54 3.87 -5.94
CA ALA A 54 -3.71 4.06 -7.14
C ALA A 54 -2.27 4.45 -6.80
N ARG A 55 -2.07 5.35 -5.82
CA ARG A 55 -0.74 5.75 -5.36
C ARG A 55 0.04 4.56 -4.78
N ILE A 56 -0.63 3.69 -4.03
CA ILE A 56 -0.03 2.50 -3.44
C ILE A 56 0.43 1.54 -4.53
N VAL A 57 -0.39 1.28 -5.56
CA VAL A 57 -0.01 0.42 -6.69
C VAL A 57 1.28 0.92 -7.36
N LEU A 58 1.38 2.22 -7.64
CA LEU A 58 2.59 2.80 -8.25
C LEU A 58 3.84 2.61 -7.38
N LEU A 59 3.72 2.77 -6.06
CA LEU A 59 4.83 2.53 -5.13
C LEU A 59 5.25 1.06 -5.09
N LEU A 60 4.32 0.13 -5.27
CA LEU A 60 4.61 -1.30 -5.34
C LEU A 60 5.31 -1.69 -6.63
N GLU A 61 4.86 -1.16 -7.76
CA GLU A 61 5.54 -1.33 -9.04
C GLU A 61 6.98 -0.81 -8.98
N GLU A 62 7.19 0.36 -8.39
CA GLU A 62 8.52 0.92 -8.19
C GLU A 62 9.39 0.07 -7.26
N ALA A 63 8.84 -0.43 -6.15
CA ALA A 63 9.56 -1.33 -5.24
C ALA A 63 9.97 -2.64 -5.93
N VAL A 64 9.10 -3.22 -6.77
CA VAL A 64 9.40 -4.42 -7.58
C VAL A 64 10.51 -4.12 -8.59
N ARG A 65 10.45 -2.98 -9.28
CA ARG A 65 11.51 -2.56 -10.21
C ARG A 65 12.86 -2.43 -9.52
N LEU A 66 12.93 -1.72 -8.39
CA LEU A 66 14.16 -1.56 -7.61
C LEU A 66 14.70 -2.89 -7.09
N THR A 67 13.81 -3.83 -6.73
CA THR A 67 14.16 -5.21 -6.35
C THR A 67 14.86 -5.95 -7.49
N ILE A 68 14.34 -5.85 -8.70
CA ILE A 68 14.90 -6.50 -9.90
C ILE A 68 16.27 -5.89 -10.25
N ASP A 69 16.37 -4.56 -10.23
CA ASP A 69 17.61 -3.84 -10.51
C ASP A 69 18.72 -4.19 -9.51
N PHE A 70 18.38 -4.33 -8.22
CA PHE A 70 19.34 -4.73 -7.20
C PHE A 70 19.84 -6.17 -7.40
N ARG A 71 18.95 -7.11 -7.78
CA ARG A 71 19.32 -8.52 -8.04
C ARG A 71 20.14 -8.72 -9.32
N SER A 72 20.05 -7.79 -10.26
CA SER A 72 20.74 -7.86 -11.55
C SER A 72 22.16 -7.29 -11.51
N ARG A 73 22.60 -6.79 -10.34
CA ARG A 73 23.97 -6.32 -10.06
C ARG A 73 24.74 -7.37 -9.29
#